data_AF-A0A7K0WD49-F1
#
_entry.id   AF-A0A7K0WD49-F1
#
_cell.length_a   1.000
_cell.length_b   1.000
_cell.length_c   1.000
_cell.angle_alpha   90.00
_cell.angle_beta   90.00
_cell.angle_gamma   90.00
#
_symmetry.space_group_name_H-M   'P 1'
#
loop_
_entity.id
_entity.type
_entity.pdbx_description
1 polymer ?
#
loop_
_entity_poly.entity_id
_entity_poly.type
_entity_poly.pdbx_seq_one_letter_code
_entity_poly.pdbx_strand_id
1 'polypeptide(L)'
;MQKKVALATKHGKLAQIAPAFASLGDWQIELVEIDTDVYGTFSGEVPRLLTPRDAAIEKAKAGALHAGLDFGLASEGTIGPHPQIPFINADLEVMAFVDLKSDFAVVETLMSIEIQAYSSTVNSDTDIEDLIAKLDLPAHAANVTINIDGERQFIKGIHHPEELRRLVAGALGQSATVEVENDFRAMSSPSRQANIGALAEKLAARIGSHCPACNQIGWGSVGFEYGLPCSDCFEVVASVAHAEKLGCVTCDHSELRSLGRDSVDPARCERCNP
;
A
#
# COMPACT_ATOMS: atom_id res chain seq x y z
N MET A 1 -21.99 -16.79 14.60
CA MET A 1 -20.79 -17.66 14.56
C MET A 1 -19.66 -16.80 14.02
N GLN A 2 -18.57 -16.63 14.76
CA GLN A 2 -17.51 -15.69 14.40
C GLN A 2 -16.75 -16.21 13.16
N LYS A 3 -16.66 -15.40 12.11
CA LYS A 3 -15.92 -15.68 10.88
C LYS A 3 -14.44 -15.41 11.12
N LYS A 4 -13.60 -16.41 10.85
CA LYS A 4 -12.15 -16.31 11.01
C LYS A 4 -11.50 -16.02 9.66
N VAL A 5 -10.56 -15.08 9.63
CA VAL A 5 -9.79 -14.74 8.43
C VAL A 5 -8.29 -14.83 8.72
N ALA A 6 -7.57 -15.55 7.87
CA ALA A 6 -6.12 -15.70 7.95
C ALA A 6 -5.42 -14.44 7.44
N LEU A 7 -4.71 -13.71 8.29
CA LEU A 7 -3.82 -12.63 7.87
C LEU A 7 -2.44 -13.19 7.55
N ALA A 8 -2.13 -13.32 6.26
CA ALA A 8 -0.82 -13.70 5.75
C ALA A 8 0.15 -12.51 5.80
N THR A 9 0.94 -12.43 6.87
CA THR A 9 1.98 -11.40 7.01
C THR A 9 3.13 -11.89 7.87
N LYS A 10 4.35 -11.45 7.55
CA LYS A 10 5.55 -11.81 8.32
C LYS A 10 5.56 -11.04 9.65
N HIS A 11 5.46 -9.70 9.66
CA HIS A 11 5.42 -8.92 10.92
C HIS A 11 4.69 -7.57 10.80
N GLY A 12 4.20 -7.04 11.92
CA GLY A 12 3.95 -5.60 12.14
C GLY A 12 2.76 -4.97 11.43
N LYS A 13 1.84 -5.75 10.85
CA LYS A 13 0.61 -5.23 10.20
C LYS A 13 -0.68 -5.55 10.96
N LEU A 14 -0.64 -6.55 11.85
CA LEU A 14 -1.83 -6.98 12.60
C LEU A 14 -2.43 -5.83 13.43
N ALA A 15 -1.58 -5.04 14.09
CA ALA A 15 -2.02 -3.92 14.92
C ALA A 15 -2.77 -2.84 14.13
N GLN A 16 -2.42 -2.64 12.86
CA GLN A 16 -3.03 -1.66 11.97
C GLN A 16 -4.33 -2.18 11.35
N ILE A 17 -4.43 -3.49 11.11
CA ILE A 17 -5.55 -4.11 10.40
C ILE A 17 -6.66 -4.59 11.37
N ALA A 18 -6.28 -5.09 12.54
CA ALA A 18 -7.21 -5.65 13.52
C ALA A 18 -8.35 -4.71 13.95
N PRO A 19 -8.13 -3.40 14.20
CA PRO A 19 -9.21 -2.50 14.58
C PRO A 19 -10.32 -2.40 13.54
N ALA A 20 -9.97 -2.34 12.25
CA ALA A 20 -10.93 -2.26 11.15
C ALA A 20 -11.83 -3.50 11.09
N PHE A 21 -11.26 -4.71 11.21
CA PHE A 21 -12.05 -5.95 11.18
C PHE A 21 -12.89 -6.15 12.44
N ALA A 22 -12.40 -5.71 13.60
CA ALA A 22 -13.19 -5.76 14.84
C ALA A 22 -14.48 -4.93 14.74
N SER A 23 -14.46 -3.82 13.98
CA SER A 23 -15.64 -2.98 13.74
C SER A 23 -16.76 -3.69 12.96
N LEU A 24 -16.45 -4.76 12.22
CA LEU A 24 -17.45 -5.56 11.51
C LEU A 24 -18.23 -6.51 12.42
N GLY A 25 -17.83 -6.65 13.69
CA GLY A 25 -18.52 -7.42 14.73
C GLY A 25 -18.37 -8.95 14.61
N ASP A 26 -18.56 -9.49 13.41
CA ASP A 26 -18.56 -10.95 13.17
C ASP A 26 -17.21 -11.51 12.71
N TRP A 27 -16.17 -10.68 12.58
CA TRP A 27 -14.88 -11.09 12.03
C TRP A 27 -13.77 -11.14 13.08
N GLN A 28 -12.94 -12.17 13.00
CA GLN A 28 -11.73 -12.34 13.79
C GLN A 28 -10.54 -12.60 12.87
N ILE A 29 -9.48 -11.82 13.03
CA ILE A 29 -8.21 -12.07 12.34
C ILE A 29 -7.40 -13.10 13.11
N GLU A 30 -6.92 -14.12 12.40
CA GLU A 30 -5.90 -15.05 12.86
C GLU A 30 -4.60 -14.76 12.10
N LEU A 31 -3.53 -14.45 12.84
CA LEU A 31 -2.23 -14.21 12.24
C LEU A 31 -1.65 -15.52 11.73
N VAL A 32 -1.24 -15.54 10.47
CA VAL A 32 -0.59 -16.70 9.84
C VAL A 32 0.75 -16.25 9.29
N GLU A 33 1.81 -16.65 9.97
CA GLU A 33 3.18 -16.42 9.52
C GLU A 33 3.53 -17.44 8.44
N ILE A 34 3.27 -17.07 7.18
CA ILE A 34 3.80 -17.81 6.02
C ILE A 34 5.08 -17.14 5.53
N ASP A 35 6.01 -17.92 4.98
CA ASP A 35 7.16 -17.33 4.30
C ASP A 35 6.70 -16.72 2.97
N THR A 36 6.46 -15.42 2.97
CA THR A 36 5.95 -14.68 1.82
C THR A 36 7.03 -14.31 0.83
N ASP A 37 8.30 -14.64 1.11
CA ASP A 37 9.44 -14.23 0.27
C ASP A 37 9.34 -14.87 -1.13
N VAL A 38 8.56 -15.95 -1.30
CA VAL A 38 8.18 -16.54 -2.59
C VAL A 38 7.39 -15.59 -3.51
N TYR A 39 6.79 -14.52 -2.96
CA TYR A 39 6.04 -13.51 -3.71
C TYR A 39 6.85 -12.21 -3.96
N GLY A 40 8.12 -12.17 -3.52
CA GLY A 40 9.02 -11.03 -3.64
C GLY A 40 9.21 -10.25 -2.33
N THR A 41 10.41 -9.72 -2.12
CA THR A 41 10.77 -9.00 -0.88
C THR A 41 10.76 -7.49 -1.07
N PHE A 42 10.45 -6.73 -0.02
CA PHE A 42 10.56 -5.26 -0.04
C PHE A 42 12.00 -4.77 -0.28
N SER A 43 13.02 -5.52 0.18
CA SER A 43 14.44 -5.19 -0.02
C SER A 43 15.00 -5.56 -1.40
N GLY A 44 14.19 -6.13 -2.31
CA GLY A 44 14.62 -6.48 -3.67
C GLY A 44 15.48 -7.74 -3.81
N GLU A 45 15.59 -8.56 -2.76
CA GLU A 45 16.37 -9.82 -2.77
C GLU A 45 15.69 -10.92 -3.61
N VAL A 46 14.35 -10.94 -3.68
CA VAL A 46 13.57 -11.82 -4.57
C VAL A 46 12.77 -10.99 -5.59
N PRO A 47 12.87 -11.27 -6.91
CA PRO A 47 12.13 -10.55 -7.95
C PRO A 47 10.61 -10.63 -7.77
N ARG A 48 9.91 -9.53 -8.00
CA ARG A 48 8.44 -9.50 -8.05
C ARG A 48 7.96 -9.93 -9.44
N LEU A 49 7.35 -11.11 -9.51
CA LEU A 49 6.81 -11.67 -10.77
C LEU A 49 5.33 -11.33 -10.99
N LEU A 50 4.63 -10.88 -9.95
CA LEU A 50 3.21 -10.55 -9.95
C LEU A 50 2.99 -9.05 -9.76
N THR A 51 1.84 -8.56 -10.24
CA THR A 51 1.37 -7.21 -9.86
C THR A 51 1.12 -7.17 -8.34
N PRO A 52 1.21 -6.00 -7.68
CA PRO A 52 0.91 -5.90 -6.25
C PRO A 52 -0.48 -6.44 -5.87
N ARG A 53 -1.46 -6.24 -6.77
CA ARG A 53 -2.81 -6.80 -6.64
C ARG A 53 -2.80 -8.33 -6.62
N ASP A 54 -2.18 -8.94 -7.62
CA ASP A 54 -2.22 -10.40 -7.76
C ASP A 54 -1.36 -11.07 -6.68
N ALA A 55 -0.24 -10.46 -6.30
CA ALA A 55 0.58 -10.87 -5.17
C ALA A 55 -0.23 -10.86 -3.86
N ALA A 56 -0.99 -9.80 -3.59
CA ALA A 56 -1.85 -9.73 -2.41
C ALA A 56 -2.94 -10.83 -2.43
N ILE A 57 -3.56 -11.10 -3.58
CA ILE A 57 -4.57 -12.17 -3.70
C ILE A 57 -3.94 -13.54 -3.43
N GLU A 58 -2.83 -13.88 -4.10
CA GLU A 58 -2.20 -15.20 -3.96
C GLU A 58 -1.66 -15.42 -2.55
N LYS A 59 -1.12 -14.36 -1.93
CA LYS A 59 -0.70 -14.38 -0.53
C LYS A 59 -1.86 -14.58 0.43
N ALA A 60 -3.00 -13.92 0.20
CA ALA A 60 -4.21 -14.11 1.00
C ALA A 60 -4.74 -15.55 0.88
N LYS A 61 -4.78 -16.12 -0.34
CA LYS A 61 -5.15 -17.52 -0.58
C LYS A 61 -4.21 -18.48 0.14
N ALA A 62 -2.90 -18.28 0.02
CA ALA A 62 -1.90 -19.11 0.68
C ALA A 62 -2.05 -19.09 2.21
N GLY A 63 -2.31 -17.92 2.79
CA GLY A 63 -2.59 -17.77 4.23
C GLY A 63 -3.81 -18.56 4.67
N ALA A 64 -4.93 -18.42 3.95
CA ALA A 64 -6.17 -19.15 4.22
C ALA A 64 -5.99 -20.66 4.14
N LEU A 65 -5.33 -21.14 3.07
CA LEU A 65 -5.02 -22.56 2.88
C LEU A 65 -4.11 -23.11 3.99
N HIS A 66 -3.07 -22.37 4.37
CA HIS A 66 -2.14 -22.78 5.43
C HIS A 66 -2.84 -22.89 6.79
N ALA A 67 -3.77 -21.99 7.10
CA ALA A 67 -4.53 -22.01 8.34
C ALA A 67 -5.75 -22.95 8.32
N GLY A 68 -6.09 -23.54 7.17
CA GLY A 68 -7.32 -24.32 7.02
C GLY A 68 -8.59 -23.49 7.20
N LEU A 69 -8.55 -22.21 6.82
CA LEU A 69 -9.67 -21.28 6.91
C LEU A 69 -10.26 -21.00 5.52
N ASP A 70 -11.55 -20.62 5.49
CA ASP A 70 -12.23 -20.24 4.24
C ASP A 70 -11.79 -18.86 3.74
N PHE A 71 -11.38 -17.98 4.66
CA PHE A 71 -11.09 -16.58 4.36
C PHE A 71 -9.61 -16.25 4.54
N GLY A 72 -9.07 -15.48 3.61
CA GLY A 72 -7.70 -14.99 3.63
C GLY A 72 -7.62 -13.48 3.50
N LEU A 73 -6.58 -12.90 4.08
CA LEU A 73 -6.28 -11.48 4.06
C LEU A 73 -4.78 -11.30 3.87
N ALA A 74 -4.38 -10.41 2.97
CA ALA A 74 -3.00 -10.01 2.83
C ALA A 74 -2.89 -8.58 2.33
N SER A 75 -1.73 -7.96 2.57
CA SER A 75 -1.42 -6.67 1.98
C SER A 75 -0.02 -6.61 1.39
N GLU A 76 0.09 -5.84 0.32
CA GLU A 76 1.32 -5.49 -0.39
C GLU A 76 1.43 -3.98 -0.48
N GLY A 77 2.66 -3.46 -0.51
CA GLY A 77 2.91 -2.03 -0.51
C GLY A 77 4.18 -1.66 -1.25
N THR A 78 4.17 -0.52 -1.92
CA THR A 78 5.33 0.04 -2.62
C THR A 78 5.41 1.53 -2.35
N ILE A 79 6.60 2.00 -1.99
CA ILE A 79 6.90 3.42 -1.84
C ILE A 79 7.85 3.83 -2.94
N GLY A 80 7.56 4.95 -3.59
CA GLY A 80 8.36 5.50 -4.68
C GLY A 80 7.73 6.72 -5.32
N PRO A 81 8.26 7.19 -6.47
CA PRO A 81 7.75 8.36 -7.17
C PRO A 81 6.25 8.28 -7.49
N HIS A 82 5.51 9.34 -7.21
CA HIS A 82 4.09 9.43 -7.55
C HIS A 82 3.90 9.38 -9.08
N PRO A 83 2.99 8.54 -9.62
CA PRO A 83 2.88 8.32 -11.08
C PRO A 83 2.60 9.58 -11.90
N GLN A 84 1.87 10.55 -11.32
CA GLN A 84 1.55 11.81 -11.97
C GLN A 84 2.44 12.98 -11.51
N ILE A 85 3.20 12.80 -10.42
CA ILE A 85 4.02 13.86 -9.81
C ILE A 85 5.38 13.25 -9.38
N PRO A 86 6.26 12.92 -10.33
CA PRO A 86 7.41 12.04 -10.06
C PRO A 86 8.45 12.56 -9.05
N PHE A 87 8.37 13.83 -8.66
CA PHE A 87 9.26 14.44 -7.67
C PHE A 87 8.75 14.33 -6.22
N ILE A 88 7.58 13.71 -6.00
CA ILE A 88 7.03 13.43 -4.66
C ILE A 88 6.98 11.91 -4.47
N ASN A 89 7.40 11.43 -3.31
CA ASN A 89 7.21 10.03 -2.94
C ASN A 89 5.76 9.78 -2.53
N ALA A 90 5.21 8.65 -2.96
CA ALA A 90 3.90 8.17 -2.58
C ALA A 90 4.00 6.73 -2.07
N ASP A 91 3.13 6.42 -1.11
CA ASP A 91 2.86 5.09 -0.62
C ASP A 91 1.65 4.51 -1.35
N LEU A 92 1.86 3.41 -2.07
CA LEU A 92 0.81 2.63 -2.72
C LEU A 92 0.62 1.33 -1.95
N GLU A 93 -0.45 1.26 -1.18
CA GLU A 93 -0.86 0.08 -0.43
C GLU A 93 -2.01 -0.65 -1.13
N VAL A 94 -1.96 -1.98 -1.10
CA VAL A 94 -2.95 -2.88 -1.67
C VAL A 94 -3.32 -3.92 -0.62
N MET A 95 -4.61 -4.18 -0.42
CA MET A 95 -5.09 -5.18 0.52
C MET A 95 -6.16 -6.04 -0.15
N ALA A 96 -5.99 -7.35 -0.05
CA ALA A 96 -6.87 -8.34 -0.65
C ALA A 96 -7.50 -9.21 0.42
N PHE A 97 -8.81 -9.32 0.38
CA PHE A 97 -9.61 -10.30 1.10
C PHE A 97 -10.09 -11.36 0.11
N VAL A 98 -9.99 -12.64 0.46
CA VAL A 98 -10.44 -13.75 -0.39
C VAL A 98 -11.38 -14.68 0.36
N ASP A 99 -12.34 -15.25 -0.36
CA ASP A 99 -13.18 -16.38 0.08
C ASP A 99 -12.88 -17.56 -0.84
N LEU A 100 -12.27 -18.61 -0.28
CA LEU A 100 -11.87 -19.81 -1.02
C LEU A 100 -13.06 -20.68 -1.42
N LYS A 101 -14.16 -20.66 -0.67
CA LYS A 101 -15.36 -21.47 -0.96
C LYS A 101 -16.17 -20.87 -2.08
N SER A 102 -16.31 -19.54 -2.07
CA SER A 102 -17.08 -18.79 -3.05
C SER A 102 -16.24 -18.31 -4.24
N ASP A 103 -14.94 -18.60 -4.23
CA ASP A 103 -13.93 -18.24 -5.24
C ASP A 103 -14.01 -16.77 -5.70
N PHE A 104 -13.95 -15.85 -4.74
CA PHE A 104 -13.86 -14.42 -5.05
C PHE A 104 -12.79 -13.71 -4.24
N ALA A 105 -12.39 -12.54 -4.75
CA ALA A 105 -11.49 -11.61 -4.08
C ALA A 105 -12.08 -10.21 -4.06
N VAL A 106 -11.99 -9.55 -2.91
CA VAL A 106 -12.21 -8.11 -2.74
C VAL A 106 -10.84 -7.47 -2.56
N VAL A 107 -10.49 -6.53 -3.44
CA VAL A 107 -9.21 -5.82 -3.37
C VAL A 107 -9.47 -4.34 -3.25
N GLU A 108 -8.80 -3.71 -2.29
CA GLU A 108 -8.74 -2.27 -2.16
C GLU A 108 -7.31 -1.76 -2.32
N THR A 109 -7.21 -0.53 -2.81
CA THR A 109 -5.94 0.19 -2.95
C THR A 109 -6.03 1.57 -2.32
N LEU A 110 -4.92 2.05 -1.77
CA LEU A 110 -4.76 3.40 -1.24
C LEU A 110 -3.43 3.97 -1.75
N MET A 111 -3.49 5.18 -2.32
CA MET A 111 -2.31 5.96 -2.68
C MET A 111 -2.27 7.20 -1.80
N SER A 112 -1.15 7.42 -1.12
CA SER A 112 -0.97 8.52 -0.18
C SER A 112 0.37 9.23 -0.42
N ILE A 113 0.35 10.55 -0.46
CA ILE A 113 1.57 11.38 -0.42
C ILE A 113 2.00 11.70 1.02
N GLU A 114 1.17 11.32 2.00
CA GLU A 114 1.46 11.45 3.43
C GLU A 114 2.37 10.29 3.87
N ILE A 115 3.60 10.28 3.35
CA ILE A 115 4.64 9.29 3.67
C ILE A 115 5.93 10.02 4.02
N GLN A 116 6.51 9.70 5.18
CA GLN A 116 7.83 10.20 5.56
C GLN A 116 8.88 9.38 4.79
N ALA A 117 9.48 10.00 3.77
CA ALA A 117 10.43 9.34 2.89
C ALA A 117 11.63 10.25 2.64
N TYR A 118 12.71 9.99 3.38
CA TYR A 118 13.99 10.66 3.25
C TYR A 118 15.09 9.66 2.90
N SER A 119 16.02 10.09 2.05
CA SER A 119 17.26 9.38 1.77
C SER A 119 18.37 10.38 1.49
N SER A 120 19.59 10.04 1.85
CA SER A 120 20.78 10.85 1.56
C SER A 120 22.06 10.02 1.53
N THR A 121 23.06 10.55 0.83
CA THR A 121 24.45 10.07 0.94
C THR A 121 25.15 10.91 2.01
N VAL A 122 25.83 10.25 2.93
CA VAL A 122 26.52 10.86 4.06
C VAL A 122 28.00 11.02 3.72
N ASN A 123 28.55 12.17 4.07
CA ASN A 123 29.96 12.55 3.92
C ASN A 123 30.48 13.28 5.17
N SER A 124 31.74 13.73 5.14
CA SER A 124 32.37 14.42 6.28
C SER A 124 31.71 15.73 6.68
N ASP A 125 30.97 16.38 5.77
CA ASP A 125 30.31 17.66 5.99
C ASP A 125 28.83 17.50 6.39
N THR A 126 28.34 16.26 6.49
CA THR A 126 26.95 15.98 6.83
C THR A 126 26.68 16.31 8.29
N ASP A 127 25.72 17.19 8.55
CA ASP A 127 25.20 17.42 9.89
C ASP A 127 24.35 16.21 10.32
N ILE A 128 24.88 15.46 11.30
CA ILE A 128 24.25 14.24 11.78
C ILE A 128 22.97 14.51 12.57
N GLU A 129 22.86 15.66 13.23
CA GLU A 129 21.65 15.99 14.00
C GLU A 129 20.51 16.38 13.06
N ASP A 130 20.80 17.13 11.99
CA ASP A 130 19.83 17.39 10.92
C ASP A 130 19.40 16.10 10.21
N LEU A 131 20.34 15.18 9.98
CA LEU A 131 20.05 13.87 9.40
C LEU A 131 19.10 13.04 10.29
N ILE A 132 19.38 12.97 11.61
CA ILE A 132 18.54 12.27 12.59
C ILE A 132 17.12 12.85 12.59
N ALA A 133 17.00 14.18 12.55
CA ALA A 133 15.71 14.87 12.50
C ALA A 133 14.95 14.57 11.21
N LYS A 134 15.61 14.60 10.04
CA LYS A 134 14.99 14.30 8.74
C LYS A 134 14.55 12.84 8.61
N LEU A 135 15.27 11.91 9.25
CA LEU A 135 14.89 10.50 9.32
C LEU A 135 13.75 10.25 10.32
N ASP A 136 13.37 11.22 11.14
CA ASP A 136 12.35 11.09 12.20
C ASP A 136 12.69 10.01 13.26
N LEU A 137 13.98 9.89 13.61
CA LEU A 137 14.41 8.96 14.65
C LEU A 137 14.03 9.47 16.06
N PRO A 138 13.57 8.60 16.98
CA PRO A 138 13.50 7.13 16.87
C PRO A 138 12.16 6.60 16.34
N ALA A 139 11.22 7.48 16.00
CA ALA A 139 9.86 7.10 15.63
C ALA A 139 9.82 6.30 14.32
N HIS A 140 10.56 6.74 13.31
CA HIS A 140 10.78 6.03 12.05
C HIS A 140 12.20 5.49 12.02
N ALA A 141 12.36 4.17 11.91
CA ALA A 141 13.68 3.57 11.79
C ALA A 141 14.39 3.96 10.48
N ALA A 142 15.71 3.85 10.46
CA ALA A 142 16.52 4.03 9.27
C ALA A 142 17.17 2.72 8.80
N ASN A 143 17.46 2.65 7.50
CA ASN A 143 18.40 1.69 6.93
C ASN A 143 19.69 2.43 6.57
N VAL A 144 20.82 1.74 6.71
CA VAL A 144 22.14 2.24 6.35
C VAL A 144 22.79 1.24 5.40
N THR A 145 23.26 1.72 4.26
CA THR A 145 24.10 0.97 3.33
C THR A 145 25.51 1.54 3.40
N ILE A 146 26.49 0.72 3.76
CA ILE A 146 27.91 1.09 3.79
C ILE A 146 28.59 0.38 2.62
N ASN A 147 29.34 1.11 1.82
CA ASN A 147 30.12 0.57 0.71
C ASN A 147 31.61 0.87 0.91
N ILE A 148 32.41 -0.19 1.07
CA ILE A 148 33.87 -0.14 1.23
C ILE A 148 34.47 -0.94 0.08
N ASP A 149 35.22 -0.28 -0.82
CA ASP A 149 35.90 -0.93 -1.95
C ASP A 149 35.02 -1.85 -2.82
N GLY A 150 33.71 -1.54 -2.91
CA GLY A 150 32.72 -2.33 -3.67
C GLY A 150 31.97 -3.38 -2.85
N GLU A 151 32.37 -3.65 -1.61
CA GLU A 151 31.64 -4.50 -0.69
C GLU A 151 30.54 -3.70 0.02
N ARG A 152 29.28 -4.13 -0.17
CA ARG A 152 28.10 -3.47 0.43
C ARG A 152 27.64 -4.21 1.68
N GLN A 153 27.55 -3.48 2.79
CA GLN A 153 26.91 -3.91 4.03
C GLN A 153 25.56 -3.20 4.19
N PHE A 154 24.50 -3.97 4.43
CA PHE A 154 23.16 -3.45 4.68
C PHE A 154 22.79 -3.63 6.15
N ILE A 155 22.45 -2.53 6.82
CA ILE A 155 22.04 -2.51 8.22
C ILE A 155 20.62 -1.94 8.25
N LYS A 156 19.65 -2.74 8.70
CA LYS A 156 18.23 -2.39 8.60
C LYS A 156 17.61 -2.17 9.98
N GLY A 157 16.74 -1.18 10.14
CA GLY A 157 15.91 -1.02 11.36
C GLY A 157 16.61 -0.31 12.52
N ILE A 158 17.44 0.68 12.21
CA ILE A 158 18.13 1.49 13.22
C ILE A 158 17.14 2.49 13.78
N HIS A 159 16.74 2.32 15.03
CA HIS A 159 15.85 3.27 15.73
C HIS A 159 16.61 4.29 16.57
N HIS A 160 17.79 3.94 17.09
CA HIS A 160 18.46 4.77 18.08
C HIS A 160 19.43 5.77 17.43
N PRO A 161 19.28 7.09 17.69
CA PRO A 161 20.20 8.10 17.18
C PRO A 161 21.68 7.79 17.45
N GLU A 162 22.01 7.30 18.65
CA GLU A 162 23.39 6.93 19.00
C GLU A 162 23.97 5.79 18.15
N GLU A 163 23.12 4.85 17.75
CA GLU A 163 23.53 3.76 16.87
C GLU A 163 23.86 4.31 15.48
N LEU A 164 23.01 5.19 14.94
CA LEU A 164 23.28 5.85 13.66
C LEU A 164 24.58 6.66 13.71
N ARG A 165 24.81 7.46 14.77
CA ARG A 165 26.06 8.24 14.94
C ARG A 165 27.28 7.35 14.87
N ARG A 166 27.27 6.25 15.61
CA ARG A 166 28.39 5.29 15.66
C ARG A 166 28.64 4.62 14.31
N LEU A 167 27.58 4.20 13.61
CA LEU A 167 27.70 3.57 12.29
C LEU A 167 28.29 4.52 11.26
N VAL A 168 27.77 5.76 11.21
CA VAL A 168 28.27 6.78 10.29
C VAL A 168 29.72 7.13 10.60
N ALA A 169 30.06 7.42 11.86
CA ALA A 169 31.43 7.77 12.24
C ALA A 169 32.43 6.65 11.92
N GLY A 170 32.05 5.39 12.18
CA GLY A 170 32.89 4.23 11.88
C GLY A 170 33.08 3.99 10.38
N ALA A 171 32.05 4.26 9.57
CA ALA A 171 32.13 4.09 8.13
C ALA A 171 32.94 5.21 7.45
N LEU A 172 32.76 6.48 7.87
CA LEU A 172 33.53 7.61 7.34
C LEU A 172 35.04 7.46 7.64
N GLY A 173 35.40 6.87 8.78
CA GLY A 173 36.80 6.57 9.12
C GLY A 173 37.49 5.56 8.20
N GLN A 174 36.73 4.82 7.38
CA GLN A 174 37.21 3.79 6.44
C GLN A 174 37.14 4.26 4.98
N SER A 175 36.93 5.56 4.73
CA SER A 175 36.71 6.12 3.39
C SER A 175 35.55 5.45 2.63
N ALA A 176 34.55 4.97 3.37
CA ALA A 176 33.37 4.33 2.81
C ALA A 176 32.39 5.34 2.20
N THR A 177 31.59 4.90 1.24
CA THR A 177 30.35 5.60 0.88
C THR A 177 29.23 5.12 1.79
N VAL A 178 28.48 6.04 2.39
CA VAL A 178 27.38 5.71 3.30
C VAL A 178 26.09 6.29 2.74
N GLU A 179 25.10 5.44 2.53
CA GLU A 179 23.75 5.84 2.16
C GLU A 179 22.82 5.55 3.32
N VAL A 180 21.94 6.49 3.62
CA VAL A 180 20.95 6.37 4.69
C VAL A 180 19.58 6.67 4.13
N GLU A 181 18.59 5.90 4.56
CA GLU A 181 17.21 6.07 4.12
C GLU A 181 16.24 5.67 5.22
N ASN A 182 15.01 6.13 5.12
CA ASN A 182 13.94 5.65 5.97
C ASN A 182 13.65 4.16 5.73
N ASP A 183 13.47 3.40 6.82
CA ASP A 183 13.05 2.01 6.77
C ASP A 183 11.54 1.92 6.59
N PHE A 184 11.11 1.57 5.39
CA PHE A 184 9.69 1.48 5.05
C PHE A 184 9.00 0.18 5.46
N ARG A 185 9.67 -0.74 6.16
CA ARG A 185 8.99 -1.92 6.71
C ARG A 185 7.86 -1.47 7.65
N ALA A 186 6.71 -2.14 7.60
CA ALA A 186 5.52 -1.70 8.33
C ALA A 186 5.78 -1.49 9.84
N MET A 187 6.58 -2.35 10.47
CA MET A 187 6.98 -2.22 11.88
C MET A 187 7.86 -0.98 12.20
N SER A 188 8.50 -0.41 11.18
CA SER A 188 9.51 0.64 11.29
C SER A 188 9.02 2.03 10.85
N SER A 189 7.86 2.13 10.19
CA SER A 189 7.38 3.34 9.52
C SER A 189 5.99 3.75 10.00
N PRO A 190 5.87 4.71 10.95
CA PRO A 190 4.58 5.16 11.48
C PRO A 190 3.63 5.75 10.43
N SER A 191 4.13 6.56 9.48
CA SER A 191 3.32 7.14 8.40
C SER A 191 2.72 6.05 7.50
N ARG A 192 3.52 5.04 7.14
CA ARG A 192 3.03 3.86 6.41
C ARG A 192 2.02 3.05 7.23
N GLN A 193 2.22 2.88 8.54
CA GLN A 193 1.26 2.21 9.41
C GLN A 193 -0.12 2.88 9.39
N ALA A 194 -0.15 4.22 9.37
CA ALA A 194 -1.39 4.98 9.23
C ALA A 194 -2.08 4.69 7.88
N ASN A 195 -1.32 4.67 6.78
CA ASN A 195 -1.85 4.32 5.45
C ASN A 195 -2.40 2.88 5.41
N ILE A 196 -1.71 1.90 6.01
CA ILE A 196 -2.19 0.51 6.14
C ILE A 196 -3.51 0.46 6.92
N GLY A 197 -3.62 1.21 8.02
CA GLY A 197 -4.85 1.30 8.81
C GLY A 197 -6.01 1.88 8.01
N ALA A 198 -5.79 3.00 7.32
CA ALA A 198 -6.80 3.63 6.47
C ALA A 198 -7.27 2.70 5.33
N LEU A 199 -6.34 1.93 4.74
CA LEU A 199 -6.69 0.91 3.74
C LEU A 199 -7.49 -0.25 4.35
N ALA A 200 -7.14 -0.68 5.58
CA ALA A 200 -7.90 -1.71 6.28
C ALA A 200 -9.35 -1.27 6.55
N GLU A 201 -9.55 -0.01 6.96
CA GLU A 201 -10.89 0.58 7.14
C GLU A 201 -11.69 0.60 5.84
N LYS A 202 -11.05 1.03 4.73
CA LYS A 202 -11.66 1.02 3.40
C LYS A 202 -12.10 -0.39 2.98
N LEU A 203 -11.23 -1.38 3.18
CA LEU A 203 -11.53 -2.78 2.86
C LEU A 203 -12.65 -3.33 3.76
N ALA A 204 -12.61 -3.05 5.07
CA ALA A 204 -13.63 -3.48 6.01
C ALA A 204 -15.00 -2.89 5.62
N ALA A 205 -15.08 -1.61 5.28
CA ALA A 205 -16.31 -0.98 4.81
C ALA A 205 -16.88 -1.67 3.56
N ARG A 206 -16.01 -2.08 2.62
CA ARG A 206 -16.42 -2.85 1.43
C ARG A 206 -16.90 -4.25 1.79
N ILE A 207 -16.23 -4.95 2.70
CA ILE A 207 -16.65 -6.27 3.19
C ILE A 207 -18.02 -6.18 3.92
N GLY A 208 -18.25 -5.13 4.70
CA GLY A 208 -19.52 -4.89 5.39
C GLY A 208 -20.68 -4.53 4.42
N SER A 209 -20.36 -4.13 3.19
CA SER A 209 -21.34 -3.78 2.17
C SER A 209 -21.81 -5.01 1.41
N HIS A 210 -23.14 -5.21 1.36
CA HIS A 210 -23.77 -6.38 0.75
C HIS A 210 -24.41 -6.04 -0.58
N CYS A 211 -24.35 -6.96 -1.54
CA CYS A 211 -24.99 -6.80 -2.83
C CYS A 211 -26.52 -6.77 -2.65
N PRO A 212 -27.24 -5.79 -3.22
CA PRO A 212 -28.68 -5.71 -3.06
C PRO A 212 -29.46 -6.82 -3.78
N ALA A 213 -28.83 -7.54 -4.72
CA ALA A 213 -29.46 -8.63 -5.46
C ALA A 213 -29.25 -10.02 -4.84
N CYS A 214 -28.01 -10.37 -4.47
CA CYS A 214 -27.67 -11.71 -3.95
C CYS A 214 -27.22 -11.72 -2.49
N ASN A 215 -27.16 -10.56 -1.83
CA ASN A 215 -26.70 -10.38 -0.45
C ASN A 215 -25.24 -10.85 -0.20
N GLN A 216 -24.41 -10.94 -1.25
CA GLN A 216 -22.98 -11.26 -1.10
C GLN A 216 -22.21 -10.06 -0.53
N ILE A 217 -21.27 -10.32 0.39
CA ILE A 217 -20.33 -9.31 0.90
C ILE A 217 -19.40 -8.77 -0.19
N GLY A 218 -18.82 -7.58 0.01
CA GLY A 218 -17.83 -7.02 -0.91
C GLY A 218 -18.42 -6.13 -2.00
N TRP A 219 -19.72 -5.78 -1.90
CA TRP A 219 -20.35 -4.82 -2.79
C TRP A 219 -19.62 -3.48 -2.73
N GLY A 220 -19.26 -2.93 -3.88
CA GLY A 220 -18.52 -1.69 -3.93
C GLY A 220 -18.02 -1.35 -5.32
N SER A 221 -17.08 -0.41 -5.39
CA SER A 221 -16.51 0.08 -6.64
C SER A 221 -15.84 -1.04 -7.44
N VAL A 222 -16.28 -1.23 -8.68
CA VAL A 222 -15.68 -2.17 -9.66
C VAL A 222 -15.17 -1.45 -10.90
N GLY A 223 -15.38 -0.14 -11.00
CA GLY A 223 -14.90 0.67 -12.12
C GLY A 223 -15.55 2.04 -12.17
N PHE A 224 -15.27 2.75 -13.26
CA PHE A 224 -15.85 4.05 -13.57
C PHE A 224 -16.33 4.06 -15.02
N GLU A 225 -17.40 4.82 -15.27
CA GLU A 225 -17.83 5.18 -16.61
C GLU A 225 -17.23 6.54 -16.96
N TYR A 226 -16.69 6.63 -18.17
CA TYR A 226 -15.92 7.78 -18.64
C TYR A 226 -16.58 8.45 -19.84
N GLY A 227 -16.16 9.68 -20.11
CA GLY A 227 -16.65 10.51 -21.20
C GLY A 227 -17.63 11.54 -20.70
N LEU A 228 -17.33 12.80 -20.94
CA LEU A 228 -18.25 13.93 -20.76
C LEU A 228 -18.07 14.92 -21.90
N PRO A 229 -19.14 15.59 -22.36
CA PRO A 229 -19.03 16.62 -23.38
C PRO A 229 -18.32 17.86 -22.83
N CYS A 230 -17.45 18.46 -23.64
CA CYS A 230 -16.94 19.81 -23.40
C CYS A 230 -18.11 20.80 -23.34
N SER A 231 -18.11 21.73 -22.37
CA SER A 231 -19.20 22.69 -22.20
C SER A 231 -19.28 23.76 -23.31
N ASP A 232 -18.30 23.83 -24.21
CA ASP A 232 -18.24 24.79 -25.32
C ASP A 232 -18.36 24.10 -26.69
N CYS A 233 -17.41 23.24 -27.05
CA CYS A 233 -17.42 22.57 -28.36
C CYS A 233 -18.20 21.26 -28.40
N PHE A 234 -18.72 20.76 -27.27
CA PHE A 234 -19.46 19.50 -27.12
C PHE A 234 -18.71 18.21 -27.50
N GLU A 235 -17.41 18.31 -27.82
CA GLU A 235 -16.55 17.15 -28.03
C GLU A 235 -16.47 16.30 -26.75
N VAL A 236 -16.54 14.97 -26.88
CA VAL A 236 -16.50 14.06 -25.73
C VAL A 236 -15.05 13.90 -25.26
N VAL A 237 -14.78 14.30 -24.02
CA VAL A 237 -13.48 14.10 -23.37
C VAL A 237 -13.50 12.74 -22.68
N ALA A 238 -12.98 11.72 -23.36
CA ALA A 238 -13.04 10.32 -22.96
C ALA A 238 -12.27 9.99 -21.65
N SER A 239 -11.39 10.86 -21.18
CA SER A 239 -10.58 10.63 -19.98
C SER A 239 -11.26 11.03 -18.66
N VAL A 240 -12.44 11.66 -18.71
CA VAL A 240 -13.13 12.17 -17.52
C VAL A 240 -14.21 11.20 -17.06
N ALA A 241 -14.09 10.68 -15.84
CA ALA A 241 -15.11 9.84 -15.21
C ALA A 241 -16.34 10.67 -14.81
N HIS A 242 -17.53 10.17 -15.14
CA HIS A 242 -18.82 10.79 -14.81
C HIS A 242 -19.68 9.96 -13.86
N ALA A 243 -19.47 8.65 -13.81
CA ALA A 243 -20.14 7.78 -12.86
C ALA A 243 -19.15 6.75 -12.31
N GLU A 244 -19.37 6.35 -11.07
CA GLU A 244 -18.74 5.18 -10.48
C GLU A 244 -19.67 3.97 -10.69
N LYS A 245 -19.09 2.85 -11.08
CA LYS A 245 -19.79 1.58 -11.20
C LYS A 245 -19.59 0.76 -9.93
N LEU A 246 -20.67 0.56 -9.19
CA LEU A 246 -20.74 -0.36 -8.07
C LEU A 246 -21.16 -1.73 -8.58
N GLY A 247 -20.57 -2.81 -8.05
CA GLY A 247 -20.82 -4.16 -8.53
C GLY A 247 -20.65 -5.22 -7.47
N CYS A 248 -21.27 -6.38 -7.74
CA CYS A 248 -21.09 -7.59 -6.95
C CYS A 248 -19.84 -8.34 -7.40
N VAL A 249 -19.21 -9.06 -6.46
CA VAL A 249 -18.06 -9.93 -6.73
C VAL A 249 -18.46 -11.33 -7.21
N THR A 250 -19.74 -11.70 -7.16
CA THR A 250 -20.24 -13.04 -7.52
C THR A 250 -21.37 -13.07 -8.54
N CYS A 251 -22.20 -12.03 -8.65
CA CYS A 251 -23.29 -11.96 -9.63
C CYS A 251 -23.16 -10.74 -10.55
N ASP A 252 -23.99 -10.67 -11.59
CA ASP A 252 -23.93 -9.61 -12.60
C ASP A 252 -24.60 -8.29 -12.17
N HIS A 253 -25.11 -8.19 -10.93
CA HIS A 253 -25.75 -6.97 -10.45
C HIS A 253 -24.72 -5.83 -10.35
N SER A 254 -25.07 -4.68 -10.91
CA SER A 254 -24.26 -3.46 -10.85
C SER A 254 -25.14 -2.22 -10.88
N GLU A 255 -24.65 -1.13 -10.30
CA GLU A 255 -25.34 0.15 -10.22
C GLU A 255 -24.38 1.28 -10.59
N LEU A 256 -24.87 2.26 -11.33
CA LEU A 256 -24.12 3.48 -11.63
C LEU A 256 -24.46 4.55 -10.61
N ARG A 257 -23.43 5.09 -9.96
CA ARG A 257 -23.51 6.22 -9.06
C ARG A 257 -22.91 7.44 -9.75
N SER A 258 -23.74 8.43 -10.09
CA SER A 258 -23.26 9.68 -10.70
C SER A 258 -22.24 10.38 -9.80
N LEU A 259 -21.18 10.92 -10.40
CA LEU A 259 -20.19 11.77 -9.73
C LEU A 259 -20.60 13.26 -9.75
N GLY A 260 -21.82 13.57 -10.18
CA GLY A 260 -22.36 14.94 -10.23
C GLY A 260 -21.67 15.83 -11.27
N ARG A 261 -21.13 15.24 -12.34
CA ARG A 261 -20.46 15.94 -13.43
C ARG A 261 -21.13 15.60 -14.75
N ASP A 262 -21.59 16.63 -15.45
CA ASP A 262 -22.31 16.49 -16.72
C ASP A 262 -21.56 17.12 -17.90
N SER A 263 -20.48 17.85 -17.65
CA SER A 263 -19.64 18.48 -18.68
C SER A 263 -18.19 18.67 -18.24
N VAL A 264 -17.31 18.97 -19.20
CA VAL A 264 -15.89 19.26 -18.99
C VAL A 264 -15.58 20.71 -19.32
N ASP A 265 -14.78 21.35 -18.47
CA ASP A 265 -14.22 22.68 -18.72
C ASP A 265 -13.39 22.69 -20.02
N PRO A 266 -13.59 23.66 -20.95
CA PRO A 266 -12.81 23.76 -22.18
C PRO A 266 -11.30 23.74 -21.99
N ALA A 267 -10.77 24.17 -20.84
CA ALA A 267 -9.34 24.09 -20.50
C ALA A 267 -8.79 22.65 -20.43
N ARG A 268 -9.67 21.66 -20.29
CA ARG A 268 -9.34 20.22 -20.26
C ARG A 268 -9.77 19.47 -21.52
N CYS A 269 -10.24 20.18 -22.54
CA CYS A 269 -10.65 19.61 -23.82
C CYS A 269 -9.54 19.81 -24.86
N GLU A 270 -8.98 18.73 -25.39
CA GLU A 270 -7.89 18.76 -26.39
C GLU A 270 -8.27 19.53 -27.67
N ARG A 271 -9.56 19.68 -27.96
CA ARG A 271 -10.04 20.48 -29.10
C ARG A 271 -10.09 21.99 -28.80
N CYS A 272 -10.50 22.37 -27.59
CA CYS A 272 -10.57 23.78 -27.18
C CYS A 272 -9.23 24.31 -26.67
N ASN A 273 -8.42 23.44 -26.07
CA ASN A 273 -7.12 23.71 -25.48
C ASN A 273 -6.14 22.57 -25.84
N PRO A 274 -5.63 22.57 -27.09
CA PRO A 274 -4.67 21.57 -27.58
C PRO A 274 -3.29 21.66 -26.90
#